data_AF-A0A2G6QSF0-F1
#
_entry.id   AF-A0A2G6QSF0-F1
#
_cell.length_a   1.000
_cell.length_b   1.000
_cell.length_c   1.000
_cell.angle_alpha   90.00
_cell.angle_beta   90.00
_cell.angle_gamma   90.00
#
_symmetry.space_group_name_H-M   'P 1'
#
loop_
_entity.id
_entity.type
_entity.pdbx_description
1 polymer ?
#
loop_
_entity_poly.entity_id
_entity_poly.type
_entity_poly.pdbx_seq_one_letter_code
_entity_poly.pdbx_strand_id
1 'polypeptide(L)'
;MSEYGEFGLIKHLTEKIELKNSSSQKGVGDDSAVLDYKDKKVLVTTDLLLEGVHFDLTYVPLKHLGYKSAIVNFSDIYAMNGQPKQITVSLGISKRFSVEMLEELYSGIELACQIYGVDIVGGDTTSSLTGLTISITCLGEGEKDKIVFRNGAKENDLICVTGDLGSAYMGLQLLEREKSVFQGQQENIQPDFTGKEYILQRQLKPEAQKNLIETLKEKNILPTAMMDISDGLSSELMHICTQSNVGCRIYEDKIPINLQAVEMAEELSMNIVTSALNGGEDYELLFTVPMDKYEQIIPLENVAIIGHITKPELGLNLVGRQGEEISLKAQGWNSLNEEK
;
A
#
# COMPACT_ATOMS: atom_id res chain seq x y z
N MET A 1 13.06 9.26 -17.33
CA MET A 1 11.80 8.61 -16.89
C MET A 1 10.88 8.30 -18.07
N SER A 2 10.70 9.20 -19.04
CA SER A 2 9.81 8.98 -20.21
C SER A 2 10.14 7.77 -21.08
N GLU A 3 11.37 7.25 -21.07
CA GLU A 3 11.76 6.06 -21.85
C GLU A 3 11.43 4.73 -21.15
N TYR A 4 11.44 4.68 -19.81
CA TYR A 4 11.36 3.41 -19.05
C TYR A 4 10.13 3.28 -18.14
N GLY A 5 9.41 4.37 -17.85
CA GLY A 5 8.45 4.39 -16.73
C GLY A 5 9.13 4.16 -15.38
N GLU A 6 8.37 4.10 -14.29
CA GLU A 6 8.92 3.86 -12.95
C GLU A 6 9.53 2.46 -12.81
N PHE A 7 8.73 1.41 -12.98
CA PHE A 7 9.17 0.03 -12.79
C PHE A 7 10.30 -0.37 -13.75
N GLY A 8 10.27 0.11 -15.00
CA GLY A 8 11.35 -0.12 -15.95
C GLY A 8 12.65 0.59 -15.56
N LEU A 9 12.56 1.78 -14.97
CA LEU A 9 13.72 2.51 -14.46
C LEU A 9 14.33 1.81 -13.24
N ILE A 10 13.51 1.38 -12.27
CA ILE A 10 13.97 0.60 -11.11
C ILE A 10 14.73 -0.63 -11.60
N LYS A 11 14.13 -1.41 -12.52
CA LYS A 11 14.77 -2.57 -13.12
C LYS A 11 16.10 -2.21 -13.78
N HIS A 12 16.15 -1.18 -14.62
CA HIS A 12 17.38 -0.76 -15.30
C HIS A 12 18.50 -0.35 -14.35
N LEU A 13 18.17 0.39 -13.28
CA LEU A 13 19.16 0.86 -12.29
C LEU A 13 19.68 -0.28 -11.40
N THR A 14 18.87 -1.32 -11.19
CA THR A 14 19.13 -2.34 -10.16
C THR A 14 19.53 -3.70 -10.72
N GLU A 15 19.33 -3.97 -12.01
CA GLU A 15 19.61 -5.27 -12.65
C GLU A 15 21.07 -5.75 -12.52
N LYS A 16 22.02 -4.83 -12.27
CA LYS A 16 23.46 -5.13 -12.13
C LYS A 16 23.95 -5.14 -10.69
N ILE A 17 23.06 -4.94 -9.71
CA ILE A 17 23.45 -4.90 -8.30
C ILE A 17 23.63 -6.32 -7.78
N GLU A 18 24.86 -6.64 -7.38
CA GLU A 18 25.20 -7.91 -6.73
C GLU A 18 25.42 -7.69 -5.23
N LEU A 19 24.75 -8.50 -4.40
CA LEU A 19 24.94 -8.49 -2.96
C LEU A 19 26.30 -9.09 -2.60
N LYS A 20 27.16 -8.32 -1.93
CA LYS A 20 28.52 -8.74 -1.53
C LYS A 20 28.63 -9.20 -0.08
N ASN A 21 27.77 -8.69 0.79
CA ASN A 21 27.78 -9.02 2.21
C ASN A 21 26.97 -10.30 2.45
N SER A 22 27.54 -11.24 3.20
CA SER A 22 26.88 -12.50 3.54
C SER A 22 25.62 -12.33 4.41
N SER A 23 25.52 -11.21 5.13
CA SER A 23 24.31 -10.85 5.87
C SER A 23 23.17 -10.40 4.95
N SER A 24 23.40 -9.96 3.72
CA SER A 24 22.32 -9.53 2.82
C SER A 24 21.70 -10.75 2.11
N GLN A 25 20.52 -11.19 2.53
CA GLN A 25 19.83 -12.38 2.00
C GLN A 25 18.89 -12.06 0.83
N LYS A 26 18.17 -10.92 0.91
CA LYS A 26 17.30 -10.41 -0.15
C LYS A 26 17.54 -8.91 -0.29
N GLY A 27 17.73 -8.45 -1.51
CA GLY A 27 17.91 -7.04 -1.86
C GLY A 27 16.70 -6.51 -2.62
N VAL A 28 16.95 -5.67 -3.63
CA VAL A 28 15.90 -5.08 -4.47
C VAL A 28 14.95 -6.13 -5.06
N GLY A 29 13.64 -5.83 -5.09
CA GLY A 29 12.60 -6.62 -5.77
C GLY A 29 11.53 -7.25 -4.87
N ASP A 30 11.52 -6.94 -3.57
CA ASP A 30 10.47 -7.24 -2.58
C ASP A 30 10.10 -5.94 -1.83
N ASP A 31 9.09 -6.00 -0.97
CA ASP A 31 8.64 -4.87 -0.13
C ASP A 31 9.73 -4.39 0.85
N SER A 32 10.63 -5.29 1.27
CA SER A 32 11.77 -4.91 2.11
C SER A 32 13.00 -5.78 1.84
N ALA A 33 14.18 -5.22 2.12
CA ALA A 33 15.42 -5.98 2.11
C ALA A 33 15.55 -6.84 3.37
N VAL A 34 16.14 -8.04 3.23
CA VAL A 34 16.33 -8.98 4.35
C VAL A 34 17.81 -9.08 4.71
N LEU A 35 18.16 -8.70 5.94
CA LEU A 35 19.50 -8.81 6.52
C LEU A 35 19.53 -9.88 7.61
N ASP A 36 20.49 -10.80 7.56
CA ASP A 36 20.64 -11.93 8.46
C ASP A 36 21.64 -11.64 9.58
N TYR A 37 21.12 -11.56 10.80
CA TYR A 37 21.91 -11.45 12.03
C TYR A 37 21.53 -12.57 13.01
N LYS A 38 21.87 -13.80 12.63
CA LYS A 38 21.72 -15.07 13.39
C LYS A 38 20.28 -15.43 13.77
N ASP A 39 19.74 -14.86 14.84
CA ASP A 39 18.52 -15.36 15.49
C ASP A 39 17.24 -14.72 14.92
N LYS A 40 17.39 -13.55 14.29
CA LYS A 40 16.30 -12.86 13.59
C LYS A 40 16.79 -12.30 12.26
N LYS A 41 15.87 -12.18 11.33
CA LYS A 41 16.06 -11.46 10.08
C LYS A 41 15.62 -10.02 10.30
N VAL A 42 16.44 -9.07 9.89
CA VAL A 42 16.10 -7.65 9.87
C VAL A 42 15.49 -7.34 8.50
N LEU A 43 14.33 -6.73 8.51
CA LEU A 43 13.61 -6.25 7.34
C LEU A 43 13.86 -4.75 7.22
N VAL A 44 14.15 -4.24 6.03
CA VAL A 44 14.43 -2.81 5.82
C VAL A 44 13.66 -2.31 4.60
N THR A 45 12.74 -1.37 4.83
CA THR A 45 12.05 -0.64 3.76
C THR A 45 12.33 0.86 3.85
N THR A 46 12.12 1.58 2.77
CA THR A 46 12.10 3.03 2.78
C THR A 46 11.11 3.57 1.75
N ASP A 47 10.27 4.50 2.21
CA ASP A 47 9.38 5.27 1.34
C ASP A 47 9.76 6.74 1.27
N LEU A 48 9.45 7.34 0.13
CA LEU A 48 9.66 8.75 -0.15
C LEU A 48 8.32 9.40 -0.52
N LEU A 49 7.84 10.30 0.32
CA LEU A 49 6.67 11.13 0.05
C LEU A 49 7.10 12.55 -0.33
N LEU A 50 6.65 12.97 -1.50
CA LEU A 50 6.93 14.27 -2.09
C LEU A 50 5.65 15.09 -2.19
N GLU A 51 5.70 16.32 -1.69
CA GLU A 51 4.60 17.28 -1.85
C GLU A 51 4.29 17.53 -3.33
N GLY A 52 3.01 17.52 -3.68
CA GLY A 52 2.52 17.66 -5.06
C GLY A 52 2.60 16.37 -5.89
N VAL A 53 3.14 15.29 -5.33
CA VAL A 53 3.17 13.96 -5.96
C VAL A 53 2.37 12.94 -5.15
N HIS A 54 2.67 12.84 -3.85
CA HIS A 54 2.06 11.87 -2.94
C HIS A 54 1.05 12.50 -1.98
N PHE A 55 1.12 13.81 -1.78
CA PHE A 55 0.20 14.54 -0.92
C PHE A 55 0.08 16.01 -1.35
N ASP A 56 -1.06 16.61 -1.03
CA ASP A 56 -1.31 18.04 -1.21
C ASP A 56 -1.70 18.68 0.12
N LEU A 57 -0.90 19.65 0.58
CA LEU A 57 -1.12 20.33 1.85
C LEU A 57 -2.34 21.26 1.86
N THR A 58 -3.01 21.45 0.73
CA THR A 58 -4.30 22.15 0.64
C THR A 58 -5.38 21.37 1.39
N TYR A 59 -5.30 20.04 1.40
CA TYR A 59 -6.33 19.20 2.00
C TYR A 59 -5.81 18.08 2.91
N VAL A 60 -4.50 17.81 2.95
CA VAL A 60 -3.90 16.84 3.88
C VAL A 60 -3.35 17.58 5.11
N PRO A 61 -3.98 17.45 6.29
CA PRO A 61 -3.45 18.04 7.51
C PRO A 61 -2.12 17.39 7.90
N LEU A 62 -1.17 18.16 8.42
CA LEU A 62 0.19 17.69 8.71
C LEU A 62 0.24 16.52 9.67
N LYS A 63 -0.61 16.51 10.71
CA LYS A 63 -0.72 15.37 11.63
C LYS A 63 -1.14 14.08 10.92
N HIS A 64 -2.06 14.16 9.95
CA HIS A 64 -2.50 13.01 9.17
C HIS A 64 -1.41 12.56 8.20
N LEU A 65 -0.73 13.51 7.54
CA LEU A 65 0.44 13.23 6.70
C LEU A 65 1.54 12.51 7.49
N GLY A 66 1.85 12.99 8.70
CA GLY A 66 2.82 12.38 9.60
C GLY A 66 2.45 10.94 9.95
N TYR A 67 1.19 10.71 10.34
CA TYR A 67 0.68 9.37 10.60
C TYR A 67 0.83 8.46 9.36
N LYS A 68 0.29 8.89 8.21
CA LYS A 68 0.34 8.16 6.94
C LYS A 68 1.79 7.82 6.58
N SER A 69 2.72 8.77 6.68
CA SER A 69 4.14 8.55 6.34
C SER A 69 4.82 7.42 7.12
N ALA A 70 4.40 7.16 8.37
CA ALA A 70 4.89 6.02 9.13
C ALA A 70 4.16 4.73 8.72
N ILE A 71 2.84 4.80 8.51
CA ILE A 71 2.01 3.67 8.12
C ILE A 71 2.45 3.02 6.82
N VAL A 72 2.80 3.81 5.80
CA VAL A 72 3.23 3.26 4.50
C VAL A 72 4.43 2.31 4.67
N ASN A 73 5.40 2.67 5.50
CA ASN A 73 6.57 1.82 5.78
C ASN A 73 6.22 0.63 6.68
N PHE A 74 5.26 0.78 7.61
CA PHE A 74 4.83 -0.32 8.46
C PHE A 74 4.10 -1.39 7.65
N SER A 75 3.33 -0.96 6.64
CA SER A 75 2.61 -1.80 5.69
C SER A 75 3.56 -2.79 5.02
N ASP A 76 4.67 -2.31 4.44
CA ASP A 76 5.70 -3.17 3.80
C ASP A 76 6.26 -4.24 4.74
N ILE A 77 6.52 -3.88 6.00
CA ILE A 77 7.08 -4.83 6.96
C ILE A 77 6.04 -5.91 7.31
N TYR A 78 4.77 -5.53 7.48
CA TYR A 78 3.70 -6.50 7.70
C TYR A 78 3.41 -7.34 6.46
N ALA A 79 3.54 -6.79 5.26
CA ALA A 79 3.43 -7.49 3.98
C ALA A 79 4.44 -8.64 3.83
N MET A 80 5.57 -8.55 4.53
CA MET A 80 6.54 -9.64 4.62
C MET A 80 6.35 -10.58 5.82
N ASN A 81 5.20 -10.51 6.51
CA ASN A 81 4.91 -11.20 7.76
C ASN A 81 5.92 -10.86 8.89
N GLY A 82 6.45 -9.64 8.85
CA GLY A 82 7.38 -9.10 9.82
C GLY A 82 6.72 -8.24 10.89
N GLN A 83 7.53 -7.75 11.82
CA GLN A 83 7.12 -6.80 12.84
C GLN A 83 8.00 -5.54 12.75
N PRO A 84 7.44 -4.34 12.47
CA PRO A 84 8.22 -3.10 12.51
C PRO A 84 8.72 -2.83 13.93
N LYS A 85 9.93 -2.27 14.05
CA LYS A 85 10.61 -2.02 15.34
C LYS A 85 11.14 -0.62 15.47
N GLN A 86 11.85 -0.12 14.46
CA GLN A 86 12.42 1.22 14.49
C GLN A 86 12.17 1.96 13.19
N ILE A 87 12.19 3.29 13.25
CA ILE A 87 12.26 4.15 12.07
C ILE A 87 13.33 5.24 12.20
N THR A 88 13.83 5.67 11.05
CA THR A 88 14.52 6.96 10.92
C THR A 88 13.71 7.90 10.03
N VAL A 89 13.62 9.17 10.40
CA VAL A 89 12.81 10.18 9.70
C VAL A 89 13.71 11.24 9.08
N SER A 90 13.76 11.30 7.75
CA SER A 90 14.52 12.30 7.00
C SER A 90 13.58 13.32 6.37
N LEU A 91 13.78 14.61 6.65
CA LEU A 91 12.92 15.69 6.15
C LEU A 91 13.69 16.67 5.27
N GLY A 92 13.14 16.96 4.10
CA GLY A 92 13.49 18.13 3.29
C GLY A 92 12.44 19.22 3.50
N ILE A 93 12.81 20.37 4.06
CA ILE A 93 11.86 21.37 4.55
C ILE A 93 12.12 22.72 3.89
N SER A 94 11.11 23.28 3.22
CA SER A 94 11.19 24.64 2.68
C SER A 94 10.92 25.72 3.74
N LYS A 95 11.30 26.97 3.46
CA LYS A 95 11.20 28.09 4.42
C LYS A 95 9.78 28.47 4.85
N ARG A 96 8.74 27.91 4.22
CA ARG A 96 7.33 28.21 4.56
C ARG A 96 6.83 27.47 5.80
N PHE A 97 7.52 26.43 6.24
CA PHE A 97 7.10 25.63 7.40
C PHE A 97 7.62 26.25 8.70
N SER A 98 6.71 26.48 9.64
CA SER A 98 7.07 26.88 11.00
C SER A 98 7.43 25.68 11.87
N VAL A 99 7.95 25.93 13.06
CA VAL A 99 8.27 24.85 14.02
C VAL A 99 6.98 24.12 14.43
N GLU A 100 5.91 24.86 14.69
CA GLU A 100 4.60 24.32 15.10
C GLU A 100 4.02 23.39 14.03
N MET A 101 4.17 23.73 12.75
CA MET A 101 3.78 22.86 11.63
C MET A 101 4.56 21.53 11.64
N LEU A 102 5.85 21.58 11.95
CA LEU A 102 6.68 20.38 12.04
C LEU A 102 6.38 19.56 13.30
N GLU A 103 6.03 20.20 14.41
CA GLU A 103 5.54 19.55 15.61
C GLU A 103 4.21 18.82 15.34
N GLU A 104 3.29 19.41 14.57
CA GLU A 104 2.07 18.73 14.14
C GLU A 104 2.37 17.49 13.29
N LEU A 105 3.28 17.60 12.32
CA LEU A 105 3.74 16.48 11.50
C LEU A 105 4.30 15.35 12.39
N TYR A 106 5.25 15.68 13.27
CA TYR A 106 5.85 14.70 14.19
C TYR A 106 4.83 14.10 15.14
N SER A 107 3.84 14.86 15.63
CA SER A 107 2.78 14.30 16.48
C SER A 107 1.97 13.21 15.79
N GLY A 108 1.87 13.26 14.45
CA GLY A 108 1.29 12.21 13.63
C GLY A 108 2.16 10.95 13.58
N ILE A 109 3.45 11.14 13.33
CA ILE A 109 4.46 10.06 13.29
C ILE A 109 4.54 9.36 14.65
N GLU A 110 4.61 10.13 15.73
CA GLU A 110 4.65 9.64 17.11
C GLU A 110 3.38 8.86 17.46
N LEU A 111 2.21 9.32 17.02
CA LEU A 111 0.95 8.60 17.23
C LEU A 111 0.97 7.23 16.53
N ALA A 112 1.43 7.15 15.29
CA ALA A 112 1.58 5.88 14.60
C ALA A 112 2.58 4.97 15.34
N CYS A 113 3.74 5.50 15.71
CA CYS A 113 4.76 4.79 16.48
C CYS A 113 4.20 4.22 17.80
N GLN A 114 3.40 5.00 18.53
CA GLN A 114 2.76 4.58 19.78
C GLN A 114 1.75 3.43 19.56
N ILE A 115 0.91 3.51 18.52
CA ILE A 115 -0.10 2.48 18.22
C ILE A 115 0.56 1.16 17.82
N TYR A 116 1.61 1.22 17.00
CA TYR A 116 2.25 0.02 16.44
C TYR A 116 3.44 -0.47 17.28
N GLY A 117 3.87 0.28 18.30
CA GLY A 117 4.99 -0.07 19.17
C GLY A 117 6.34 0.01 18.46
N VAL A 118 6.55 1.08 17.70
CA VAL A 118 7.75 1.35 16.88
C VAL A 118 8.50 2.54 17.45
N ASP A 119 9.83 2.47 17.50
CA ASP A 119 10.68 3.54 18.03
C ASP A 119 11.18 4.48 16.93
N ILE A 120 11.13 5.79 17.15
CA ILE A 120 11.87 6.76 16.33
C ILE A 120 13.30 6.83 16.87
N VAL A 121 14.28 6.39 16.09
CA VAL A 121 15.67 6.25 16.57
C VAL A 121 16.68 7.20 15.92
N GLY A 122 16.23 8.00 14.97
CA GLY A 122 17.10 8.98 14.31
C GLY A 122 16.45 9.57 13.08
N GLY A 123 17.27 10.24 12.28
CA GLY A 123 16.79 10.98 11.13
C GLY A 123 17.78 12.01 10.65
N ASP A 124 17.39 12.73 9.60
CA ASP A 124 18.09 13.92 9.11
C ASP A 124 17.08 15.02 8.81
N THR A 125 17.52 16.28 8.85
CA THR A 125 16.65 17.40 8.48
C THR A 125 17.45 18.45 7.73
N THR A 126 17.01 18.74 6.52
CA THR A 126 17.71 19.66 5.62
C THR A 126 16.74 20.60 4.92
N SER A 127 17.28 21.70 4.38
CA SER A 127 16.49 22.67 3.63
C SER A 127 16.11 22.14 2.24
N SER A 128 14.84 22.33 1.84
CA SER A 128 14.34 22.04 0.49
C SER A 128 13.94 23.33 -0.24
N LEU A 129 14.16 23.35 -1.57
CA LEU A 129 13.76 24.47 -2.43
C LEU A 129 12.30 24.39 -2.88
N THR A 130 11.72 23.20 -2.92
CA THR A 130 10.44 22.95 -3.61
C THR A 130 9.27 22.70 -2.67
N GLY A 131 9.52 22.27 -1.43
CA GLY A 131 8.44 22.04 -0.48
C GLY A 131 8.83 21.15 0.68
N LEU A 132 7.88 20.31 1.10
CA LEU A 132 8.10 19.25 2.06
C LEU A 132 8.43 17.92 1.34
N THR A 133 9.50 17.29 1.79
CA THR A 133 9.89 15.93 1.42
C THR A 133 10.02 15.12 2.69
N ILE A 134 9.40 13.95 2.72
CA ILE A 134 9.45 13.03 3.85
C ILE A 134 10.03 11.72 3.33
N SER A 135 11.14 11.28 3.91
CA SER A 135 11.68 9.94 3.66
C SER A 135 11.79 9.23 4.99
N ILE A 136 11.07 8.13 5.13
CA ILE A 136 11.15 7.29 6.31
C ILE A 136 11.79 5.97 5.90
N THR A 137 12.67 5.47 6.75
CA THR A 137 13.20 4.11 6.65
C THR A 137 12.72 3.34 7.86
N CYS A 138 12.10 2.18 7.64
CA CYS A 138 11.68 1.30 8.72
C CYS A 138 12.55 0.06 8.79
N LEU A 139 12.97 -0.26 10.02
CA LEU A 139 13.61 -1.51 10.39
C LEU A 139 12.60 -2.39 11.11
N GLY A 140 12.31 -3.53 10.52
CA GLY A 140 11.50 -4.60 11.11
C GLY A 140 12.32 -5.84 11.44
N GLU A 141 11.67 -6.81 12.07
CA GLU A 141 12.23 -8.13 12.29
C GLU A 141 11.25 -9.23 11.86
N GLY A 142 11.78 -10.35 11.39
CA GLY A 142 11.03 -11.55 11.04
C GLY A 142 11.72 -12.82 11.51
N GLU A 143 10.92 -13.85 11.82
CA GLU A 143 11.44 -15.20 12.04
C GLU A 143 11.84 -15.81 10.69
N LYS A 144 13.03 -16.42 10.60
CA LYS A 144 13.63 -16.89 9.34
C LYS A 144 12.68 -17.70 8.44
N ASP A 145 11.93 -18.64 9.02
CA ASP A 145 11.06 -19.56 8.29
C ASP A 145 9.60 -19.07 8.22
N LYS A 146 9.33 -17.84 8.64
CA LYS A 146 8.01 -17.21 8.60
C LYS A 146 7.96 -15.95 7.75
N ILE A 147 9.09 -15.48 7.22
CA ILE A 147 9.05 -14.39 6.23
C ILE A 147 8.30 -14.87 5.00
N VAL A 148 7.36 -14.06 4.55
CA VAL A 148 6.62 -14.29 3.32
C VAL A 148 7.17 -13.35 2.25
N PHE A 149 7.33 -13.88 1.04
CA PHE A 149 7.80 -13.14 -0.12
C PHE A 149 6.72 -13.16 -1.21
N ARG A 150 6.85 -12.29 -2.22
CA ARG A 150 5.92 -12.22 -3.37
C ARG A 150 5.96 -13.46 -4.29
N ASN A 151 6.97 -14.31 -4.18
CA ASN A 151 7.30 -15.36 -5.15
C ASN A 151 6.93 -16.80 -4.74
N GLY A 152 6.09 -16.96 -3.72
CA GLY A 152 5.75 -18.27 -3.18
C GLY A 152 4.36 -18.80 -3.56
N ALA A 153 3.57 -18.07 -4.36
CA ALA A 153 2.21 -18.47 -4.74
C ALA A 153 2.21 -19.73 -5.61
N LYS A 154 1.24 -20.63 -5.40
CA LYS A 154 1.15 -21.92 -6.07
C LYS A 154 -0.21 -22.13 -6.72
N GLU A 155 -0.25 -23.00 -7.73
CA GLU A 155 -1.50 -23.40 -8.39
C GLU A 155 -2.54 -23.87 -7.35
N ASN A 156 -3.77 -23.35 -7.47
CA ASN A 156 -4.91 -23.57 -6.58
C ASN A 156 -4.84 -22.88 -5.21
N ASP A 157 -3.81 -22.07 -4.93
CA ASP A 157 -3.86 -21.21 -3.75
C ASP A 157 -5.06 -20.25 -3.85
N LEU A 158 -5.72 -20.02 -2.73
CA LEU A 158 -6.75 -19.00 -2.59
C LEU A 158 -6.08 -17.62 -2.63
N ILE A 159 -6.72 -16.66 -3.29
CA ILE A 159 -6.31 -15.25 -3.27
C ILE A 159 -7.21 -14.53 -2.27
N CYS A 160 -6.57 -13.91 -1.28
CA CYS A 160 -7.22 -13.23 -0.18
C CYS A 160 -6.78 -11.76 -0.13
N VAL A 161 -7.70 -10.88 0.26
CA VAL A 161 -7.39 -9.48 0.56
C VAL A 161 -7.96 -9.11 1.92
N THR A 162 -7.33 -8.16 2.62
CA THR A 162 -7.93 -7.54 3.79
C THR A 162 -8.75 -6.30 3.45
N GLY A 163 -9.66 -5.94 4.36
CA GLY A 163 -10.42 -4.70 4.32
C GLY A 163 -11.26 -4.50 3.05
N ASP A 164 -11.53 -3.23 2.73
CA ASP A 164 -12.22 -2.80 1.52
C ASP A 164 -11.22 -2.13 0.57
N LEU A 165 -11.40 -2.31 -0.74
CA LEU A 165 -10.52 -1.77 -1.77
C LEU A 165 -11.14 -0.58 -2.51
N GLY A 166 -10.30 0.35 -2.96
CA GLY A 166 -10.67 1.56 -3.70
C GLY A 166 -11.22 2.69 -2.83
N SER A 167 -11.29 2.51 -1.50
CA SER A 167 -11.83 3.52 -0.59
C SER A 167 -10.89 4.71 -0.43
N ALA A 168 -9.57 4.46 -0.37
CA ALA A 168 -8.57 5.53 -0.32
C ALA A 168 -8.63 6.38 -1.59
N TYR A 169 -8.63 5.73 -2.76
CA TYR A 169 -8.75 6.41 -4.04
C TYR A 169 -10.05 7.23 -4.18
N MET A 170 -11.20 6.74 -3.72
CA MET A 170 -12.44 7.54 -3.68
C MET A 170 -12.34 8.73 -2.71
N GLY A 171 -11.65 8.57 -1.57
CA GLY A 171 -11.32 9.67 -0.67
C GLY A 171 -10.45 10.74 -1.35
N LEU A 172 -9.47 10.33 -2.17
CA LEU A 172 -8.66 11.25 -2.97
C LEU A 172 -9.52 12.02 -3.99
N GLN A 173 -10.39 11.31 -4.73
CA GLN A 173 -11.27 11.96 -5.71
C GLN A 173 -12.21 12.98 -5.05
N LEU A 174 -12.71 12.68 -3.85
CA LEU A 174 -13.48 13.63 -3.05
C LEU A 174 -12.65 14.88 -2.71
N LEU A 175 -11.43 14.70 -2.19
CA LEU A 175 -10.54 15.81 -1.82
C LEU A 175 -10.19 16.70 -3.03
N GLU A 176 -9.88 16.11 -4.18
CA GLU A 176 -9.58 16.86 -5.41
C GLU A 176 -10.81 17.60 -5.97
N ARG A 177 -12.01 17.00 -5.87
CA ARG A 177 -13.27 17.67 -6.23
C ARG A 177 -13.48 18.91 -5.37
N GLU A 178 -13.39 18.78 -4.05
CA GLU A 178 -13.60 19.89 -3.12
C GLU A 178 -12.56 21.00 -3.31
N LYS A 179 -11.28 20.63 -3.54
CA LYS A 179 -10.23 21.58 -3.89
C LYS A 179 -10.54 22.34 -5.18
N SER A 180 -11.02 21.67 -6.21
CA SER A 180 -11.40 22.30 -7.49
C SER A 180 -12.58 23.26 -7.33
N VAL A 181 -13.59 22.89 -6.54
CA VAL A 181 -14.74 23.75 -6.23
C VAL A 181 -14.29 24.99 -5.46
N PHE A 182 -13.41 24.84 -4.47
CA PHE A 182 -12.87 25.94 -3.68
C PHE A 182 -12.04 26.92 -4.53
N GLN A 183 -11.25 26.43 -5.49
CA GLN A 183 -10.47 27.28 -6.39
C GLN A 183 -11.33 28.00 -7.46
N GLY A 184 -12.46 27.41 -7.86
CA GLY A 184 -13.32 27.93 -8.91
C GLY A 184 -14.36 28.96 -8.47
N GLN A 185 -14.54 29.21 -7.16
CA GLN A 185 -15.62 30.05 -6.65
C GLN A 185 -15.17 31.17 -5.70
N GLN A 186 -15.82 32.34 -5.82
CA GLN A 186 -15.66 33.48 -4.92
C GLN A 186 -16.52 33.29 -3.66
N GLU A 187 -15.87 32.96 -2.55
CA GLU A 187 -16.33 33.02 -1.14
C GLU A 187 -17.46 32.07 -0.67
N ASN A 188 -17.19 31.42 0.48
CA ASN A 188 -18.13 30.76 1.41
C ASN A 188 -18.76 29.40 1.05
N ILE A 189 -18.17 28.59 0.17
CA ILE A 189 -18.48 27.15 0.16
C ILE A 189 -17.58 26.45 1.18
N GLN A 190 -18.20 25.86 2.21
CA GLN A 190 -17.53 24.86 3.04
C GLN A 190 -17.69 23.49 2.39
N PRO A 191 -16.60 22.72 2.26
CA PRO A 191 -16.69 21.36 1.77
C PRO A 191 -17.57 20.53 2.73
N ASP A 192 -18.51 19.79 2.16
CA ASP A 192 -19.40 18.91 2.92
C ASP A 192 -18.92 17.46 2.79
N PHE A 193 -18.37 16.95 3.89
CA PHE A 193 -17.89 15.58 4.00
C PHE A 193 -18.89 14.65 4.71
N THR A 194 -20.11 15.12 4.99
CA THR A 194 -21.13 14.34 5.71
C THR A 194 -21.44 13.06 4.93
N GLY A 195 -21.34 11.92 5.61
CA GLY A 195 -21.56 10.60 5.02
C GLY A 195 -20.40 10.09 4.17
N LYS A 196 -19.25 10.80 4.14
CA LYS A 196 -18.04 10.43 3.40
C LYS A 196 -16.82 10.25 4.31
N GLU A 197 -17.06 10.14 5.62
CA GLU A 197 -16.02 10.10 6.65
C GLU A 197 -15.09 8.89 6.51
N TYR A 198 -15.62 7.73 6.09
CA TYR A 198 -14.84 6.51 5.95
C TYR A 198 -13.83 6.62 4.81
N ILE A 199 -14.27 7.00 3.61
CA ILE A 199 -13.36 7.14 2.45
C ILE A 199 -12.31 8.25 2.69
N LEU A 200 -12.69 9.33 3.38
CA LEU A 200 -11.77 10.38 3.78
C LEU A 200 -10.72 9.87 4.77
N GLN A 201 -11.15 9.10 5.78
CA GLN A 201 -10.26 8.47 6.74
C GLN A 201 -9.30 7.50 6.04
N ARG A 202 -9.79 6.66 5.11
CA ARG A 202 -8.96 5.72 4.36
C ARG A 202 -7.83 6.42 3.60
N GLN A 203 -8.11 7.58 3.00
CA GLN A 203 -7.10 8.33 2.25
C GLN A 203 -6.09 9.08 3.14
N LEU A 204 -6.56 9.72 4.22
CA LEU A 204 -5.74 10.60 5.06
C LEU A 204 -5.04 9.86 6.21
N LYS A 205 -5.64 8.77 6.69
CA LYS A 205 -5.17 7.98 7.84
C LYS A 205 -5.41 6.48 7.58
N PRO A 206 -4.69 5.89 6.62
CA PRO A 206 -4.73 4.44 6.42
C PRO A 206 -4.22 3.72 7.67
N GLU A 207 -4.54 2.43 7.79
CA GLU A 207 -4.07 1.59 8.90
C GLU A 207 -3.29 0.40 8.33
N ALA A 208 -2.15 0.08 8.94
CA ALA A 208 -1.37 -1.09 8.56
C ALA A 208 -1.98 -2.36 9.21
N GLN A 209 -1.94 -3.47 8.49
CA GLN A 209 -2.68 -4.70 8.83
C GLN A 209 -2.01 -5.57 9.91
N LYS A 210 -1.59 -4.96 11.02
CA LYS A 210 -0.99 -5.64 12.18
C LYS A 210 -1.86 -6.80 12.70
N ASN A 211 -3.16 -6.56 12.83
CA ASN A 211 -4.09 -7.53 13.42
C ASN A 211 -4.20 -8.80 12.58
N LEU A 212 -4.07 -8.70 11.24
CA LEU A 212 -4.05 -9.88 10.38
C LEU A 212 -2.85 -10.76 10.71
N ILE A 213 -1.66 -10.17 10.82
CA ILE A 213 -0.42 -10.90 11.09
C ILE A 213 -0.49 -11.66 12.42
N GLU A 214 -1.05 -11.02 13.46
CA GLU A 214 -1.31 -11.67 14.75
C GLU A 214 -2.31 -12.83 14.62
N THR A 215 -3.42 -12.60 13.90
CA THR A 215 -4.48 -13.61 13.69
C THR A 215 -3.98 -14.82 12.89
N LEU A 216 -3.22 -14.61 11.82
CA LEU A 216 -2.64 -15.68 11.02
C LEU A 216 -1.66 -16.51 11.86
N LYS A 217 -0.85 -15.85 12.69
CA LYS A 217 0.07 -16.52 13.63
C LYS A 217 -0.68 -17.38 14.65
N GLU A 218 -1.75 -16.87 15.26
CA GLU A 218 -2.57 -17.61 16.22
C GLU A 218 -3.22 -18.86 15.60
N LYS A 219 -3.66 -18.75 14.34
CA LYS A 219 -4.26 -19.86 13.60
C LYS A 219 -3.22 -20.79 12.95
N ASN A 220 -1.93 -20.53 13.10
CA ASN A 220 -0.85 -21.26 12.44
C ASN A 220 -1.03 -21.32 10.90
N ILE A 221 -1.41 -20.18 10.32
CA ILE A 221 -1.50 -19.98 8.87
C ILE A 221 -0.28 -19.16 8.45
N LEU A 222 0.49 -19.71 7.52
CA LEU A 222 1.55 -18.98 6.84
C LEU A 222 1.13 -18.78 5.39
N PRO A 223 0.97 -17.53 4.92
CA PRO A 223 0.72 -17.26 3.52
C PRO A 223 1.82 -17.83 2.61
N THR A 224 1.44 -18.26 1.41
CA THR A 224 2.38 -18.75 0.40
C THR A 224 3.08 -17.59 -0.30
N ALA A 225 2.35 -16.53 -0.63
CA ALA A 225 2.88 -15.22 -0.99
C ALA A 225 2.03 -14.10 -0.40
N MET A 226 2.62 -12.92 -0.19
CA MET A 226 1.95 -11.75 0.37
C MET A 226 2.65 -10.46 -0.09
N MET A 227 1.87 -9.39 -0.22
CA MET A 227 2.33 -8.00 -0.37
C MET A 227 1.23 -7.05 0.11
N ASP A 228 1.51 -5.77 0.30
CA ASP A 228 0.46 -4.77 0.51
C ASP A 228 -0.09 -4.20 -0.81
N ILE A 229 -1.21 -3.49 -0.73
CA ILE A 229 -1.89 -2.86 -1.86
C ILE A 229 -1.71 -1.35 -1.79
N SER A 230 -0.69 -0.86 -2.49
CA SER A 230 -0.27 0.55 -2.52
C SER A 230 -0.48 1.21 -3.87
N ASP A 231 -0.38 0.49 -5.00
CA ASP A 231 -0.61 1.02 -6.36
C ASP A 231 -1.93 0.54 -6.97
N GLY A 232 -2.50 -0.52 -6.41
CA GLY A 232 -3.82 -1.06 -6.71
C GLY A 232 -3.80 -2.57 -6.95
N LEU A 233 -4.92 -3.24 -6.67
CA LEU A 233 -5.01 -4.71 -6.66
C LEU A 233 -4.48 -5.38 -7.93
N SER A 234 -4.69 -4.77 -9.11
CA SER A 234 -4.19 -5.33 -10.37
C SER A 234 -2.66 -5.37 -10.40
N SER A 235 -2.01 -4.24 -10.08
CA SER A 235 -0.54 -4.12 -10.04
C SER A 235 0.06 -5.21 -9.15
N GLU A 236 -0.57 -5.43 -8.01
CA GLU A 236 -0.02 -6.28 -6.95
C GLU A 236 -0.19 -7.75 -7.29
N LEU A 237 -1.34 -8.11 -7.87
CA LEU A 237 -1.55 -9.43 -8.47
C LEU A 237 -0.55 -9.70 -9.59
N MET A 238 -0.25 -8.71 -10.43
CA MET A 238 0.77 -8.86 -11.48
C MET A 238 2.16 -9.10 -10.88
N HIS A 239 2.53 -8.41 -9.80
CA HIS A 239 3.79 -8.66 -9.11
C HIS A 239 3.86 -10.09 -8.55
N ILE A 240 2.88 -10.53 -7.76
CA ILE A 240 2.85 -11.90 -7.20
C ILE A 240 2.88 -12.94 -8.32
N CYS A 241 2.02 -12.79 -9.34
CA CYS A 241 1.90 -13.77 -10.42
C CYS A 241 3.17 -13.85 -11.26
N THR A 242 3.78 -12.71 -11.59
CA THR A 242 5.03 -12.66 -12.37
C THR A 242 6.19 -13.25 -11.57
N GLN A 243 6.33 -12.90 -10.29
CA GLN A 243 7.42 -13.41 -9.45
C GLN A 243 7.26 -14.89 -9.10
N SER A 244 6.03 -15.38 -8.97
CA SER A 244 5.73 -16.79 -8.70
C SER A 244 5.60 -17.65 -9.96
N ASN A 245 5.61 -17.04 -11.15
CA ASN A 245 5.39 -17.70 -12.45
C ASN A 245 4.05 -18.48 -12.51
N VAL A 246 2.96 -17.79 -12.17
CA VAL A 246 1.59 -18.34 -12.13
C VAL A 246 0.59 -17.39 -12.81
N GLY A 247 -0.63 -17.87 -13.04
CA GLY A 247 -1.78 -17.06 -13.47
C GLY A 247 -2.75 -16.82 -12.31
N CYS A 248 -3.83 -16.08 -12.55
CA CYS A 248 -4.88 -15.90 -11.56
C CYS A 248 -6.28 -15.69 -12.16
N ARG A 249 -7.29 -15.98 -11.34
CA ARG A 249 -8.68 -15.59 -11.55
C ARG A 249 -9.22 -14.92 -10.30
N ILE A 250 -9.57 -13.65 -10.41
CA ILE A 250 -10.30 -12.91 -9.37
C ILE A 250 -11.72 -12.64 -9.85
N TYR A 251 -12.68 -12.56 -8.93
CA TYR A 251 -14.10 -12.44 -9.25
C TYR A 251 -14.61 -11.07 -8.83
N GLU A 252 -15.23 -10.37 -9.77
CA GLU A 252 -15.75 -9.00 -9.57
C GLU A 252 -16.70 -8.90 -8.36
N ASP A 253 -17.60 -9.88 -8.21
CA ASP A 253 -18.60 -9.93 -7.14
C ASP A 253 -18.03 -10.27 -5.76
N LYS A 254 -16.74 -10.63 -5.68
CA LYS A 254 -16.05 -10.97 -4.43
C LYS A 254 -15.11 -9.90 -3.93
N ILE A 255 -14.80 -8.89 -4.74
CA ILE A 255 -13.93 -7.77 -4.32
C ILE A 255 -14.66 -6.99 -3.21
N PRO A 256 -14.08 -6.88 -2.00
CA PRO A 256 -14.72 -6.15 -0.91
C PRO A 256 -14.63 -4.65 -1.17
N ILE A 257 -15.76 -3.96 -1.13
CA ILE A 257 -15.88 -2.54 -1.45
C ILE A 257 -16.86 -1.91 -0.45
N ASN A 258 -16.44 -0.80 0.14
CA ASN A 258 -17.26 -0.07 1.11
C ASN A 258 -18.40 0.69 0.42
N LEU A 259 -19.56 0.78 1.09
CA LEU A 259 -20.72 1.50 0.57
C LEU A 259 -20.44 2.97 0.26
N GLN A 260 -19.69 3.68 1.12
CA GLN A 260 -19.35 5.10 0.85
C GLN A 260 -18.49 5.26 -0.41
N ALA A 261 -17.65 4.27 -0.72
CA ALA A 261 -16.86 4.27 -1.95
C ALA A 261 -17.74 4.02 -3.18
N VAL A 262 -18.75 3.14 -3.08
CA VAL A 262 -19.75 2.93 -4.14
C VAL A 262 -20.53 4.21 -4.40
N GLU A 263 -21.07 4.84 -3.36
CA GLU A 263 -21.85 6.07 -3.47
C GLU A 263 -21.02 7.21 -4.09
N MET A 264 -19.75 7.36 -3.68
CA MET A 264 -18.85 8.36 -4.26
C MET A 264 -18.53 8.07 -5.72
N ALA A 265 -18.31 6.81 -6.10
CA ALA A 265 -18.08 6.44 -7.49
C ALA A 265 -19.31 6.73 -8.36
N GLU A 266 -20.53 6.47 -7.85
CA GLU A 266 -21.77 6.83 -8.53
C GLU A 266 -21.93 8.34 -8.71
N GLU A 267 -21.64 9.14 -7.67
CA GLU A 267 -21.62 10.62 -7.74
C GLU A 267 -20.68 11.12 -8.84
N LEU A 268 -19.53 10.46 -9.02
CA LEU A 268 -18.51 10.83 -10.01
C LEU A 268 -18.69 10.15 -11.37
N SER A 269 -19.71 9.31 -11.54
CA SER A 269 -19.90 8.48 -12.73
C SER A 269 -18.69 7.59 -13.07
N MET A 270 -18.00 7.08 -12.04
CA MET A 270 -16.85 6.19 -12.14
C MET A 270 -17.27 4.73 -11.91
N ASN A 271 -16.53 3.79 -12.48
CA ASN A 271 -16.70 2.36 -12.17
C ASN A 271 -15.90 2.01 -10.91
N ILE A 272 -16.61 1.63 -9.84
CA ILE A 272 -15.99 1.33 -8.54
C ILE A 272 -15.06 0.11 -8.57
N VAL A 273 -15.33 -0.89 -9.42
CA VAL A 273 -14.43 -2.04 -9.57
C VAL A 273 -13.12 -1.59 -10.23
N THR A 274 -13.18 -0.76 -11.26
CA THR A 274 -11.98 -0.17 -11.86
C THR A 274 -11.19 0.63 -10.84
N SER A 275 -11.87 1.38 -9.96
CA SER A 275 -11.27 2.11 -8.85
C SER A 275 -10.62 1.19 -7.81
N ALA A 276 -11.23 0.06 -7.45
CA ALA A 276 -10.61 -0.93 -6.55
C ALA A 276 -9.42 -1.66 -7.18
N LEU A 277 -9.44 -1.84 -8.50
CA LEU A 277 -8.40 -2.55 -9.25
C LEU A 277 -7.15 -1.69 -9.52
N ASN A 278 -7.30 -0.37 -9.63
CA ASN A 278 -6.24 0.54 -10.06
C ASN A 278 -6.06 1.75 -9.13
N GLY A 279 -6.94 1.94 -8.17
CA GLY A 279 -6.77 2.91 -7.10
C GLY A 279 -5.75 2.38 -6.09
N GLY A 280 -4.79 3.23 -5.74
CA GLY A 280 -3.75 2.92 -4.77
C GLY A 280 -4.06 3.44 -3.36
N GLU A 281 -3.05 3.33 -2.51
CA GLU A 281 -3.00 3.83 -1.13
C GLU A 281 -4.03 3.21 -0.17
N ASP A 282 -4.56 2.02 -0.49
CA ASP A 282 -5.43 1.29 0.43
C ASP A 282 -4.63 0.74 1.63
N TYR A 283 -3.37 0.29 1.42
CA TYR A 283 -2.50 -0.35 2.42
C TYR A 283 -3.15 -1.58 3.11
N GLU A 284 -4.00 -2.26 2.35
CA GLU A 284 -4.52 -3.59 2.68
C GLU A 284 -3.52 -4.66 2.24
N LEU A 285 -3.62 -5.87 2.77
CA LEU A 285 -2.75 -6.99 2.38
C LEU A 285 -3.41 -7.84 1.31
N LEU A 286 -2.68 -8.10 0.22
CA LEU A 286 -2.96 -9.15 -0.75
C LEU A 286 -2.11 -10.36 -0.40
N PHE A 287 -2.74 -11.51 -0.17
CA PHE A 287 -2.00 -12.72 0.16
C PHE A 287 -2.64 -13.98 -0.43
N THR A 288 -1.83 -15.03 -0.49
CA THR A 288 -2.25 -16.33 -0.99
C THR A 288 -2.08 -17.38 0.09
N VAL A 289 -2.99 -18.36 0.13
CA VAL A 289 -2.90 -19.51 1.04
C VAL A 289 -3.30 -20.80 0.35
N PRO A 290 -2.83 -21.97 0.80
CA PRO A 290 -3.27 -23.24 0.24
C PRO A 290 -4.78 -23.44 0.40
N MET A 291 -5.40 -24.12 -0.56
CA MET A 291 -6.85 -24.37 -0.59
C MET A 291 -7.37 -25.09 0.67
N ASP A 292 -6.55 -25.90 1.33
CA ASP A 292 -6.91 -26.60 2.57
C ASP A 292 -7.09 -25.67 3.79
N LYS A 293 -6.72 -24.39 3.67
CA LYS A 293 -6.95 -23.34 4.67
C LYS A 293 -8.28 -22.64 4.53
N TYR A 294 -9.09 -22.97 3.52
CA TYR A 294 -10.39 -22.35 3.25
C TYR A 294 -11.26 -22.15 4.50
N GLU A 295 -11.51 -23.24 5.25
CA GLU A 295 -12.34 -23.24 6.47
C GLU A 295 -11.76 -22.37 7.61
N GLN A 296 -10.46 -22.08 7.57
CA GLN A 296 -9.80 -21.24 8.58
C GLN A 296 -9.80 -19.76 8.19
N ILE A 297 -9.86 -19.45 6.89
CA ILE A 297 -9.87 -18.08 6.36
C ILE A 297 -11.27 -17.49 6.32
N ILE A 298 -12.30 -18.24 5.90
CA ILE A 298 -13.68 -17.73 5.84
C ILE A 298 -14.15 -17.01 7.11
N PRO A 299 -13.91 -17.53 8.33
CA PRO A 299 -14.40 -16.89 9.54
C PRO A 299 -13.56 -15.68 9.97
N LEU A 300 -12.49 -15.33 9.25
CA LEU A 300 -11.69 -14.15 9.57
C LEU A 300 -12.47 -12.90 9.23
N GLU A 301 -12.63 -12.04 10.24
CA GLU A 301 -13.17 -10.70 10.02
C GLU A 301 -12.21 -9.90 9.14
N ASN A 302 -12.78 -9.05 8.28
CA ASN A 302 -12.03 -8.19 7.35
C ASN A 302 -11.09 -8.94 6.40
N VAL A 303 -11.37 -10.20 6.07
CA VAL A 303 -10.65 -10.94 5.02
C VAL A 303 -11.65 -11.44 3.99
N ALA A 304 -11.41 -11.15 2.71
CA ALA A 304 -12.21 -11.63 1.60
C ALA A 304 -11.39 -12.58 0.72
N ILE A 305 -11.97 -13.73 0.36
CA ILE A 305 -11.42 -14.61 -0.68
C ILE A 305 -11.95 -14.13 -2.03
N ILE A 306 -11.09 -13.47 -2.80
CA ILE A 306 -11.48 -12.81 -4.06
C ILE A 306 -11.25 -13.70 -5.28
N GLY A 307 -10.50 -14.80 -5.14
CA GLY A 307 -10.07 -15.57 -6.30
C GLY A 307 -9.19 -16.76 -5.97
N HIS A 308 -8.50 -17.25 -6.98
CA HIS A 308 -7.51 -18.32 -6.85
C HIS A 308 -6.39 -18.20 -7.90
N ILE A 309 -5.24 -18.76 -7.55
CA ILE A 309 -4.08 -18.88 -8.42
C ILE A 309 -4.29 -20.01 -9.42
N THR A 310 -3.92 -19.76 -10.67
CA THR A 310 -4.04 -20.70 -11.79
C THR A 310 -2.68 -20.95 -12.44
N LYS A 311 -2.65 -21.82 -13.44
CA LYS A 311 -1.45 -22.03 -14.24
C LYS A 311 -1.08 -20.79 -15.05
N PRO A 312 0.21 -20.51 -15.29
CA PRO A 312 0.64 -19.32 -16.02
C PRO A 312 0.04 -19.22 -17.42
N GLU A 313 -0.18 -20.35 -18.12
CA GLU A 313 -0.81 -20.35 -19.45
C GLU A 313 -2.26 -19.84 -19.48
N LEU A 314 -2.93 -19.76 -18.33
CA LEU A 314 -4.28 -19.22 -18.22
C LEU A 314 -4.29 -17.69 -18.03
N GLY A 315 -3.13 -17.06 -17.84
CA GLY A 315 -3.02 -15.61 -17.69
C GLY A 315 -3.67 -15.05 -16.42
N LEU A 316 -3.78 -13.72 -16.36
CA LEU A 316 -4.27 -12.96 -15.20
C LEU A 316 -5.57 -12.27 -15.59
N ASN A 317 -6.71 -12.75 -15.10
CA ASN A 317 -8.02 -12.26 -15.52
C ASN A 317 -8.96 -11.95 -14.33
N LEU A 318 -9.73 -10.89 -14.49
CA LEU A 318 -10.96 -10.61 -13.75
C LEU A 318 -12.12 -11.37 -14.41
N VAL A 319 -12.87 -12.11 -13.60
CA VAL A 319 -14.11 -12.80 -14.01
C VAL A 319 -15.27 -11.91 -13.63
N GLY A 320 -16.00 -11.42 -14.64
CA GLY A 320 -17.19 -10.61 -14.45
C GLY A 320 -18.41 -11.45 -14.06
N ARG A 321 -19.50 -10.76 -13.73
CA ARG A 321 -20.73 -11.40 -13.19
C ARG A 321 -21.41 -12.36 -14.17
N GLN A 322 -21.16 -12.23 -15.47
CA GLN A 322 -21.71 -13.12 -16.50
C GLN A 322 -20.71 -14.20 -16.92
N GLY A 323 -19.57 -14.31 -16.23
CA GLY A 323 -18.50 -15.26 -16.51
C GLY A 323 -17.55 -14.84 -17.64
N GLU A 324 -17.65 -13.60 -18.12
CA GLU A 324 -16.70 -13.01 -19.03
C GLU A 324 -15.34 -12.82 -18.36
N GLU A 325 -14.26 -13.13 -19.09
CA GLU A 325 -12.90 -12.94 -18.59
C GLU A 325 -12.28 -11.69 -19.22
N ILE A 326 -11.86 -10.76 -18.37
CA ILE A 326 -11.20 -9.51 -18.74
C ILE A 326 -9.76 -9.58 -18.24
N SER A 327 -8.79 -9.45 -19.14
CA SER A 327 -7.38 -9.46 -18.75
C SER A 327 -7.03 -8.26 -17.88
N LEU A 328 -6.38 -8.53 -16.74
CA LEU A 328 -5.90 -7.49 -15.83
C LEU A 328 -4.84 -6.64 -16.53
N LYS A 329 -4.95 -5.32 -16.38
CA LYS A 329 -3.97 -4.34 -16.88
C LYS A 329 -3.47 -3.51 -15.71
N ALA A 330 -2.17 -3.24 -15.68
CA ALA A 330 -1.61 -2.35 -14.68
C ALA A 330 -1.88 -0.92 -15.14
N GLN A 331 -2.91 -0.29 -14.59
CA GLN A 331 -3.11 1.16 -14.71
C GLN A 331 -2.89 1.86 -13.38
N GLY A 332 -2.24 1.19 -12.41
CA GLY A 332 -1.94 1.72 -11.07
C GLY A 332 -1.32 3.11 -11.11
N TRP A 333 -1.34 3.81 -9.97
CA TRP A 333 -0.98 5.22 -9.87
C TRP A 333 0.36 5.51 -10.55
N ASN A 334 0.29 6.14 -11.72
CA ASN A 334 1.48 6.48 -12.50
C ASN A 334 1.67 7.99 -12.33
N SER A 335 2.46 8.39 -11.34
CA SER A 335 2.80 9.81 -11.04
C SER A 335 3.39 10.59 -12.23
N LEU A 336 3.65 9.88 -13.34
CA LEU A 336 4.29 10.35 -14.55
C LEU A 336 3.32 10.60 -15.72
N ASN A 337 2.03 10.23 -15.60
CA ASN A 337 1.03 10.55 -16.63
C ASN A 337 0.45 11.95 -16.38
N GLU A 338 1.22 12.97 -16.74
CA GLU A 338 0.66 14.26 -17.15
C GLU A 338 0.05 14.09 -18.55
N GLU A 339 -1.23 13.75 -18.65
CA GLU A 339 -1.99 14.21 -19.81
C GLU A 339 -2.42 15.66 -19.54
N LYS A 340 -1.94 16.55 -20.41
CA LYS A 340 -2.16 18.00 -20.41
C LYS A 340 -3.62 18.40 -20.59
#